data_AF-A0A1C5L9N8-F1
#
_entry.id   AF-A0A1C5L9N8-F1
#
_cell.length_a   1.000
_cell.length_b   1.000
_cell.length_c   1.000
_cell.angle_alpha   90.00
_cell.angle_beta   90.00
_cell.angle_gamma   90.00
#
_symmetry.space_group_name_H-M   'P 1'
#
loop_
_entity.id
_entity.type
_entity.pdbx_description
1 polymer ?
#
loop_
_entity_poly.entity_id
_entity_poly.type
_entity_poly.pdbx_seq_one_letter_code
_entity_poly.pdbx_strand_id
1 'polypeptide(L)'
;MADAQQLISFIASMTGEGNLRVEENLGEGFVRLRVAEAERRQAKHDIQHVEDIVIEMLRNARDARATSMYVATSKEGGVRTLLFLDNGSGVPQDMHERIFDARVTSKLESMKMDRWGVHGRGMALYSIRENTDEACVVASAPGLGSSMRVVADTERLPERADQSSWPKASRNEEGAWVCSRGPHNIIRTVCEFALEEQHGCDVYLGSPAEIAATLYDQATSSLDASKMLFIDDEAELPVCERLGCAADAADLMRIARAIGLEMSERTAHRILSGQIKPLRSVTSRLLRMRSERKAPAPIDLSRDRRGLKIAQDDLDEFSRVLERDFEGIAARYYLSLSREPRIRVSRDSITVTFDIQKGE
;
A
#
# COMPACT_ATOMS: atom_id res chain seq x y z
N MET A 1 17.03 32.09 32.84
CA MET A 1 16.82 31.56 31.48
C MET A 1 18.10 30.93 30.93
N ALA A 2 19.24 31.66 30.85
CA ALA A 2 20.52 31.10 30.38
C ALA A 2 21.11 29.97 31.26
N ASP A 3 20.90 30.05 32.57
CA ASP A 3 21.50 29.14 33.57
C ASP A 3 20.87 27.73 33.55
N ALA A 4 19.55 27.64 33.29
CA ALA A 4 18.86 26.38 33.14
C ALA A 4 19.27 25.65 31.85
N GLN A 5 19.50 26.41 30.76
CA GLN A 5 19.98 25.86 29.49
C GLN A 5 21.40 25.30 29.64
N GLN A 6 22.26 25.98 30.39
CA GLN A 6 23.64 25.54 30.67
C GLN A 6 23.64 24.28 31.55
N LEU A 7 22.81 24.23 32.59
CA LEU A 7 22.70 23.05 33.44
C LEU A 7 22.17 21.82 32.67
N ILE A 8 21.18 22.01 31.81
CA ILE A 8 20.67 20.96 30.91
C ILE A 8 21.77 20.47 29.97
N SER A 9 22.56 21.39 29.38
CA SER A 9 23.67 21.04 28.48
C SER A 9 24.82 20.31 29.18
N PHE A 10 25.06 20.62 30.46
CA PHE A 10 26.08 19.97 31.29
C PHE A 10 25.63 18.58 31.76
N ILE A 11 24.34 18.42 32.10
CA ILE A 11 23.77 17.10 32.41
C ILE A 11 23.73 16.23 31.14
N ALA A 12 23.48 16.81 29.96
CA ALA A 12 23.56 16.14 28.65
C ALA A 12 24.93 15.49 28.43
N SER A 13 26.00 16.25 28.69
CA SER A 13 27.37 15.85 28.41
C SER A 13 27.89 14.81 29.41
N MET A 14 27.32 14.75 30.61
CA MET A 14 27.68 13.77 31.65
C MET A 14 26.86 12.48 31.60
N THR A 15 25.63 12.51 31.06
CA THR A 15 24.69 11.36 31.13
C THR A 15 24.33 10.75 29.77
N GLY A 16 24.89 11.26 28.68
CA GLY A 16 24.54 10.87 27.31
C GLY A 16 23.27 11.58 26.83
N GLU A 17 23.27 12.06 25.59
CA GLU A 17 22.17 12.87 25.02
C GLU A 17 20.79 12.19 25.05
N GLY A 18 20.74 10.86 25.21
CA GLY A 18 19.50 10.08 25.31
C GLY A 18 18.62 10.46 26.51
N ASN A 19 19.21 10.77 27.68
CA ASN A 19 18.45 11.06 28.91
C ASN A 19 17.67 12.37 28.87
N LEU A 20 18.03 13.30 27.98
CA LEU A 20 17.31 14.56 27.82
C LEU A 20 16.08 14.45 26.92
N ARG A 21 16.01 13.41 26.10
CA ARG A 21 14.93 13.17 25.13
C ARG A 21 13.84 12.26 25.70
N VAL A 22 14.17 11.48 26.73
CA VAL A 22 13.28 10.51 27.38
C VAL A 22 12.56 11.12 28.57
N GLU A 23 11.26 10.89 28.65
CA GLU A 23 10.41 11.15 29.81
C GLU A 23 10.33 9.92 30.71
N GLU A 24 10.12 8.76 30.11
CA GLU A 24 9.94 7.49 30.79
C GLU A 24 10.61 6.37 29.99
N ASN A 25 11.33 5.49 30.67
CA ASN A 25 11.84 4.25 30.08
C ASN A 25 10.84 3.13 30.39
N LEU A 26 10.27 2.52 29.35
CA LEU A 26 9.22 1.51 29.46
C LEU A 26 9.78 0.07 29.46
N GLY A 27 11.09 -0.09 29.29
CA GLY A 27 11.74 -1.41 29.16
C GLY A 27 11.78 -1.91 27.71
N GLU A 28 12.55 -2.98 27.46
CA GLU A 28 12.62 -3.67 26.15
C GLU A 28 12.95 -2.76 24.95
N GLY A 29 13.68 -1.67 25.20
CA GLY A 29 14.04 -0.67 24.18
C GLY A 29 12.95 0.35 23.86
N PHE A 30 11.80 0.30 24.54
CA PHE A 30 10.73 1.30 24.41
C PHE A 30 10.87 2.44 25.41
N VAL A 31 10.60 3.64 24.94
CA VAL A 31 10.61 4.86 25.74
C VAL A 31 9.42 5.74 25.40
N ARG A 32 9.01 6.57 26.37
CA ARG A 32 8.15 7.73 26.14
C ARG A 32 9.05 8.95 25.93
N LEU A 33 8.99 9.58 24.77
CA LEU A 33 9.74 10.81 24.51
C LEU A 33 9.14 11.99 25.27
N ARG A 34 9.94 12.97 25.70
CA ARG A 34 9.43 14.24 26.27
C ARG A 34 8.61 15.04 25.26
N VAL A 35 7.64 15.81 25.74
CA VAL A 35 6.73 16.62 24.90
C VAL A 35 7.51 17.51 23.93
N ALA A 36 8.49 18.27 24.42
CA ALA A 36 9.29 19.16 23.57
C ALA A 36 10.08 18.43 22.46
N GLU A 37 10.50 17.18 22.70
CA GLU A 37 11.19 16.36 21.70
C GLU A 37 10.20 15.78 20.69
N ALA A 38 9.02 15.35 21.14
CA ALA A 38 7.94 14.91 20.27
C ALA A 38 7.44 16.05 19.36
N GLU A 39 7.25 17.26 19.90
CA GLU A 39 6.82 18.46 19.17
C GLU A 39 7.86 18.91 18.13
N ARG A 40 9.16 18.84 18.44
CA ARG A 40 10.22 19.10 17.43
C ARG A 40 10.18 18.11 16.27
N ARG A 41 9.73 16.88 16.52
CA ARG A 41 9.57 15.82 15.51
C ARG A 41 8.19 15.87 14.82
N GLN A 42 7.35 16.87 15.14
CA GLN A 42 5.98 16.99 14.64
C GLN A 42 5.93 17.53 13.20
N ALA A 43 5.94 16.64 12.21
CA ALA A 43 5.18 16.84 10.98
C ALA A 43 3.68 16.62 11.26
N LYS A 44 2.79 17.44 10.71
CA LYS A 44 1.34 17.19 10.71
C LYS A 44 1.07 15.83 10.03
N HIS A 45 0.98 14.76 10.81
CA HIS A 45 0.53 13.45 10.31
C HIS A 45 -0.79 13.21 11.02
N ASP A 46 -1.80 13.94 10.56
CA ASP A 46 -3.17 13.70 10.96
C ASP A 46 -3.66 12.54 10.09
N ILE A 47 -4.12 11.46 10.72
CA ILE A 47 -4.84 10.40 10.02
C ILE A 47 -6.15 11.01 9.52
N GLN A 48 -6.20 11.33 8.22
CA GLN A 48 -7.36 11.98 7.59
C GLN A 48 -8.17 11.00 6.76
N HIS A 49 -7.52 9.94 6.26
CA HIS A 49 -8.15 8.92 5.46
C HIS A 49 -7.65 7.53 5.87
N VAL A 50 -8.42 6.51 5.53
CA VAL A 50 -8.03 5.10 5.76
C VAL A 50 -6.68 4.77 5.13
N GLU A 51 -6.35 5.35 3.97
CA GLU A 51 -5.07 5.16 3.31
C GLU A 51 -3.87 5.62 4.15
N ASP A 52 -4.06 6.63 5.01
CA ASP A 52 -3.00 7.15 5.88
C ASP A 52 -2.64 6.12 6.98
N ILE A 53 -3.60 5.32 7.45
CA ILE A 53 -3.35 4.18 8.35
C ILE A 53 -2.45 3.16 7.65
N VAL A 54 -2.79 2.79 6.42
CA VAL A 54 -2.10 1.73 5.68
C VAL A 54 -0.62 2.06 5.50
N ILE A 55 -0.30 3.29 5.10
CA ILE A 55 1.09 3.66 4.90
C ILE A 55 1.88 3.70 6.21
N GLU A 56 1.29 4.22 7.30
CA GLU A 56 1.97 4.25 8.59
C GLU A 56 2.24 2.84 9.15
N MET A 57 1.29 1.92 8.97
CA MET A 57 1.46 0.52 9.39
C MET A 57 2.54 -0.18 8.58
N LEU A 58 2.60 0.02 7.26
CA LEU A 58 3.66 -0.53 6.40
C LEU A 58 5.05 0.06 6.75
N ARG A 59 5.13 1.37 7.02
CA ARG A 59 6.38 2.01 7.47
C ARG A 59 6.85 1.43 8.80
N ASN A 60 5.93 1.16 9.73
CA ASN A 60 6.25 0.53 11.01
C ASN A 60 6.79 -0.90 10.83
N ALA A 61 6.14 -1.72 10.00
CA ALA A 61 6.62 -3.07 9.68
C ALA A 61 8.02 -3.06 9.04
N ARG A 62 8.27 -2.15 8.07
CA ARG A 62 9.60 -1.99 7.46
C ARG A 62 10.66 -1.64 8.49
N ASP A 63 10.35 -0.69 9.37
CA ASP A 63 11.29 -0.29 10.40
C ASP A 63 11.53 -1.38 11.45
N ALA A 64 10.54 -2.26 11.68
CA ALA A 64 10.69 -3.50 12.43
C ALA A 64 11.45 -4.59 11.64
N ARG A 65 12.00 -4.24 10.46
CA ARG A 65 12.79 -5.09 9.56
C ARG A 65 12.01 -6.28 9.00
N ALA A 66 10.69 -6.15 8.86
CA ALA A 66 9.89 -7.16 8.19
C ALA A 66 10.29 -7.28 6.72
N THR A 67 10.49 -8.52 6.26
CA THR A 67 10.76 -8.85 4.86
C THR A 67 9.49 -9.29 4.12
N SER A 68 8.45 -9.66 4.85
CA SER A 68 7.13 -9.99 4.30
C SER A 68 6.04 -9.32 5.13
N MET A 69 5.11 -8.67 4.45
CA MET A 69 4.00 -7.93 5.04
C MET A 69 2.69 -8.32 4.35
N TYR A 70 1.62 -8.48 5.13
CA TYR A 70 0.32 -8.94 4.66
C TYR A 70 -0.74 -7.96 5.13
N VAL A 71 -1.51 -7.44 4.19
CA VAL A 71 -2.61 -6.52 4.46
C VAL A 71 -3.90 -7.22 4.06
N ALA A 72 -4.67 -7.65 5.06
CA ALA A 72 -6.03 -8.10 4.84
C ALA A 72 -6.99 -6.91 4.98
N THR A 73 -7.91 -6.77 4.03
CA THR A 73 -8.92 -5.71 4.07
C THR A 73 -10.31 -6.24 3.77
N SER A 74 -11.29 -5.75 4.53
CA SER A 74 -12.72 -5.99 4.30
C SER A 74 -13.52 -4.75 4.66
N LYS A 75 -14.69 -4.59 4.05
CA LYS A 75 -15.66 -3.54 4.41
C LYS A 75 -17.05 -4.13 4.49
N GLU A 76 -17.72 -3.90 5.60
CA GLU A 76 -19.10 -4.32 5.85
C GLU A 76 -19.84 -3.17 6.54
N GLY A 77 -21.00 -2.79 6.01
CA GLY A 77 -21.85 -1.77 6.66
C GLY A 77 -21.19 -0.42 6.93
N GLY A 78 -20.25 0.02 6.10
CA GLY A 78 -19.50 1.27 6.33
C GLY A 78 -18.31 1.14 7.28
N VAL A 79 -18.12 -0.03 7.90
CA VAL A 79 -16.97 -0.34 8.75
C VAL A 79 -15.88 -1.00 7.92
N ARG A 80 -14.69 -0.42 7.94
CA ARG A 80 -13.49 -0.94 7.30
C ARG A 80 -12.64 -1.66 8.35
N THR A 81 -12.34 -2.93 8.11
CA THR A 81 -11.39 -3.70 8.91
C THR A 81 -10.11 -3.88 8.12
N LEU A 82 -8.98 -3.57 8.77
CA LEU A 82 -7.63 -3.76 8.27
C LEU A 82 -6.88 -4.65 9.25
N LEU A 83 -6.23 -5.68 8.73
CA LEU A 83 -5.32 -6.52 9.48
C LEU A 83 -3.95 -6.47 8.83
N PHE A 84 -2.94 -6.12 9.62
CA PHE A 84 -1.55 -6.03 9.19
C PHE A 84 -0.78 -7.15 9.87
N LEU A 85 -0.23 -8.08 9.10
CA LEU A 85 0.70 -9.08 9.60
C LEU A 85 2.09 -8.85 9.01
N ASP A 86 3.11 -9.09 9.81
CA ASP A 86 4.50 -8.98 9.38
C ASP A 86 5.39 -9.98 10.13
N ASN A 87 6.56 -10.27 9.56
CA ASN A 87 7.57 -11.15 10.15
C ASN A 87 8.76 -10.39 10.75
N GLY A 88 8.54 -9.15 11.19
CA GLY A 88 9.56 -8.28 11.78
C GLY A 88 9.90 -8.63 13.23
N SER A 89 10.45 -7.66 13.95
CA SER A 89 10.94 -7.84 15.32
C SER A 89 9.86 -8.15 16.36
N GLY A 90 8.58 -7.93 16.05
CA GLY A 90 7.48 -8.09 16.99
C GLY A 90 7.50 -7.12 18.18
N VAL A 91 6.51 -7.28 19.06
CA VAL A 91 6.24 -6.41 20.22
C VAL A 91 6.07 -7.28 21.47
N PRO A 92 6.77 -6.98 22.58
CA PRO A 92 6.56 -7.62 23.89
C PRO A 92 5.12 -7.50 24.40
N GLN A 93 4.62 -8.51 25.11
CA GLN A 93 3.23 -8.57 25.56
C GLN A 93 2.82 -7.38 26.45
N ASP A 94 3.69 -6.96 27.36
CA ASP A 94 3.47 -5.81 28.25
C ASP A 94 3.47 -4.46 27.49
N MET A 95 3.96 -4.45 26.25
CA MET A 95 3.96 -3.29 25.36
C MET A 95 2.76 -3.24 24.42
N HIS A 96 1.96 -4.30 24.28
CA HIS A 96 0.85 -4.37 23.30
C HIS A 96 -0.12 -3.20 23.39
N GLU A 97 -0.45 -2.74 24.60
CA GLU A 97 -1.27 -1.54 24.78
C GLU A 97 -0.46 -0.24 24.76
N ARG A 98 0.72 -0.24 25.36
CA ARG A 98 1.54 0.96 25.57
C ARG A 98 2.11 1.54 24.27
N ILE A 99 2.30 0.74 23.21
CA ILE A 99 2.79 1.25 21.91
C ILE A 99 1.84 2.25 21.25
N PHE A 100 0.57 2.27 21.66
CA PHE A 100 -0.42 3.23 21.17
C PHE A 100 -0.52 4.48 22.05
N ASP A 101 0.21 4.56 23.16
CA ASP A 101 0.27 5.80 23.93
C ASP A 101 1.05 6.87 23.17
N ALA A 102 0.66 8.13 23.38
CA ALA A 102 1.36 9.25 22.78
C ALA A 102 2.86 9.25 23.15
N ARG A 103 3.71 9.42 22.12
CA ARG A 103 5.16 9.58 22.22
C ARG A 103 5.93 8.31 22.58
N VAL A 104 5.26 7.16 22.61
CA VAL A 104 5.93 5.87 22.85
C VAL A 104 6.61 5.40 21.58
N THR A 105 7.92 5.14 21.66
CA THR A 105 8.73 4.71 20.53
C THR A 105 9.87 3.80 20.97
N SER A 106 10.30 2.90 20.09
CA SER A 106 11.56 2.16 20.20
C SER A 106 12.70 2.80 19.37
N LYS A 107 12.44 3.96 18.73
CA LYS A 107 13.33 4.61 17.76
C LYS A 107 13.91 5.92 18.28
N LEU A 108 14.72 5.81 19.33
CA LEU A 108 15.28 6.98 20.04
C LEU A 108 16.25 7.79 19.17
N GLU A 109 17.10 7.08 18.40
CA GLU A 109 18.21 7.65 17.62
C GLU A 109 17.93 7.75 16.10
N SER A 110 16.91 7.07 15.59
CA SER A 110 16.66 6.95 14.14
C SER A 110 15.45 7.77 13.70
N MET A 111 15.62 9.09 13.56
CA MET A 111 14.68 9.91 12.79
C MET A 111 14.93 9.65 11.31
N LYS A 112 13.93 9.07 10.62
CA LYS A 112 14.00 8.81 9.18
C LYS A 112 13.02 9.73 8.45
N MET A 113 13.47 10.29 7.34
CA MET A 113 12.63 11.02 6.40
C MET A 113 12.54 10.18 5.13
N ASP A 114 11.32 9.82 4.74
CA ASP A 114 11.03 9.15 3.49
C ASP A 114 10.04 9.99 2.67
N ARG A 115 9.59 9.45 1.54
CA ARG A 115 8.64 10.09 0.63
C ARG A 115 7.34 10.51 1.32
N TRP A 116 6.94 9.82 2.39
CA TRP A 116 5.70 10.07 3.13
C TRP A 116 5.92 10.99 4.33
N GLY A 117 7.14 11.51 4.53
CA GLY A 117 7.48 12.49 5.55
C GLY A 117 8.38 11.93 6.64
N VAL A 118 8.29 12.50 7.84
CA VAL A 118 9.14 12.13 8.97
C VAL A 118 8.46 11.06 9.82
N HIS A 119 9.16 9.98 10.15
CA HIS A 119 8.68 8.95 11.08
C HIS A 119 9.74 8.58 12.14
N GLY A 120 9.31 7.89 13.20
CA GLY A 120 10.17 7.50 14.33
C GLY A 120 9.92 8.23 15.66
N ARG A 121 8.83 9.01 15.75
CA ARG A 121 8.52 9.85 16.92
C ARG A 121 7.52 9.27 17.92
N GLY A 122 6.95 8.10 17.64
CA GLY A 122 5.98 7.46 18.54
C GLY A 122 4.57 8.07 18.54
N MET A 123 4.12 8.63 17.41
CA MET A 123 2.78 9.23 17.30
C MET A 123 1.86 8.54 16.30
N ALA A 124 2.39 7.71 15.40
CA ALA A 124 1.60 7.09 14.34
C ALA A 124 0.51 6.16 14.90
N LEU A 125 0.90 5.19 15.75
CA LEU A 125 -0.04 4.26 16.37
C LEU A 125 -1.04 4.97 17.29
N TYR A 126 -0.58 5.95 18.08
CA TYR A 126 -1.46 6.81 18.86
C TYR A 126 -2.51 7.51 17.98
N SER A 127 -2.08 8.17 16.91
CA SER A 127 -3.00 8.86 16.00
C SER A 127 -3.98 7.91 15.32
N ILE A 128 -3.55 6.70 14.95
CA ILE A 128 -4.47 5.66 14.43
C ILE A 128 -5.52 5.33 15.48
N ARG A 129 -5.12 5.04 16.73
CA ARG A 129 -6.04 4.68 17.82
C ARG A 129 -7.05 5.78 18.11
N GLU A 130 -6.66 7.05 18.06
CA GLU A 130 -7.57 8.18 18.32
C GLU A 130 -8.60 8.43 17.19
N ASN A 131 -8.31 7.98 15.96
CA ASN A 131 -9.18 8.24 14.79
C ASN A 131 -10.01 7.02 14.37
N THR A 132 -9.83 5.87 15.03
CA THR A 132 -10.45 4.59 14.66
C THR A 132 -11.28 4.05 15.81
N ASP A 133 -12.20 3.12 15.54
CA ASP A 133 -13.02 2.50 16.59
C ASP A 133 -12.22 1.45 17.37
N GLU A 134 -11.24 0.83 16.71
CA GLU A 134 -10.33 -0.14 17.32
C GLU A 134 -8.96 -0.05 16.66
N ALA A 135 -7.90 -0.07 17.47
CA ALA A 135 -6.54 -0.31 17.03
C ALA A 135 -5.80 -1.12 18.11
N CYS A 136 -5.47 -2.37 17.82
CA CYS A 136 -4.89 -3.30 18.79
C CYS A 136 -3.85 -4.25 18.17
N VAL A 137 -2.97 -4.77 19.03
CA VAL A 137 -2.14 -5.93 18.70
C VAL A 137 -2.99 -7.19 18.95
N VAL A 138 -3.14 -8.03 17.93
CA VAL A 138 -3.86 -9.30 18.04
C VAL A 138 -2.92 -10.42 18.49
N ALA A 139 -1.74 -10.48 17.89
CA ALA A 139 -0.70 -11.43 18.24
C ALA A 139 0.67 -10.82 17.94
N SER A 140 1.59 -10.85 18.89
CA SER A 140 2.97 -10.49 18.67
C SER A 140 3.83 -10.96 19.83
N ALA A 141 5.08 -11.26 19.54
CA ALA A 141 6.11 -11.51 20.54
C ALA A 141 7.49 -11.14 19.97
N PRO A 142 8.49 -10.88 20.82
CA PRO A 142 9.83 -10.55 20.36
C PRO A 142 10.40 -11.60 19.40
N GLY A 143 10.80 -11.16 18.21
CA GLY A 143 11.35 -12.01 17.16
C GLY A 143 10.33 -12.83 16.36
N LEU A 144 9.03 -12.77 16.68
CA LEU A 144 7.99 -13.59 16.03
C LEU A 144 7.12 -12.81 15.03
N GLY A 145 7.43 -11.53 14.79
CA GLY A 145 6.59 -10.65 13.98
C GLY A 145 5.35 -10.15 14.73
N SER A 146 4.42 -9.57 13.99
CA SER A 146 3.21 -8.98 14.58
C SER A 146 1.97 -9.19 13.72
N SER A 147 0.82 -9.19 14.36
CA SER A 147 -0.51 -9.04 13.77
C SER A 147 -1.23 -7.93 14.51
N MET A 148 -1.64 -6.90 13.79
CA MET A 148 -2.34 -5.74 14.34
C MET A 148 -3.62 -5.49 13.57
N ARG A 149 -4.71 -5.27 14.30
CA ARG A 149 -6.04 -5.00 13.73
C ARG A 149 -6.40 -3.54 13.94
N VAL A 150 -6.96 -2.94 12.89
CA VAL A 150 -7.54 -1.60 12.91
C VAL A 150 -8.95 -1.65 12.32
N VAL A 151 -9.92 -1.08 13.03
CA VAL A 151 -11.32 -1.00 12.62
C VAL A 151 -11.73 0.46 12.56
N ALA A 152 -12.17 0.92 11.40
CA ALA A 152 -12.52 2.31 11.16
C ALA A 152 -13.92 2.45 10.56
N ASP A 153 -14.77 3.25 11.21
CA ASP A 153 -15.97 3.79 10.58
C ASP A 153 -15.61 4.74 9.43
N THR A 154 -16.02 4.38 8.21
CA THR A 154 -15.73 5.17 7.00
C THR A 154 -16.58 6.43 6.84
N GLU A 155 -17.58 6.66 7.71
CA GLU A 155 -18.25 7.95 7.82
C GLU A 155 -17.41 8.96 8.61
N ARG A 156 -16.70 8.51 9.66
CA ARG A 156 -15.81 9.36 10.47
C ARG A 156 -14.43 9.51 9.84
N LEU A 157 -13.89 8.43 9.29
CA LEU A 157 -12.59 8.40 8.61
C LEU A 157 -12.78 7.98 7.15
N PRO A 158 -12.95 8.94 6.22
CA PRO A 158 -13.32 8.64 4.85
C PRO A 158 -12.22 7.90 4.07
N GLU A 159 -12.65 7.22 3.01
CA GLU A 159 -11.78 6.62 2.00
C GLU A 159 -11.63 7.60 0.83
N ARG A 160 -10.42 7.77 0.30
CA ARG A 160 -10.16 8.76 -0.77
C ARG A 160 -10.83 8.45 -2.10
N ALA A 161 -10.97 7.17 -2.42
CA ALA A 161 -11.50 6.70 -3.69
C ALA A 161 -12.07 5.27 -3.57
N ASP A 162 -12.43 4.68 -4.70
CA ASP A 162 -12.87 3.28 -4.72
C ASP A 162 -11.75 2.34 -4.29
N GLN A 163 -12.06 1.32 -3.49
CA GLN A 163 -11.07 0.40 -2.92
C GLN A 163 -10.89 -0.90 -3.72
N SER A 164 -11.22 -0.86 -5.02
CA SER A 164 -11.25 -2.05 -5.87
C SER A 164 -10.35 -1.94 -7.10
N SER A 165 -10.13 -0.72 -7.59
CA SER A 165 -9.36 -0.46 -8.80
C SER A 165 -7.87 -0.46 -8.53
N TRP A 166 -7.13 -1.19 -9.36
CA TRP A 166 -5.67 -1.23 -9.29
C TRP A 166 -5.04 -0.05 -10.04
N PRO A 167 -3.93 0.53 -9.53
CA PRO A 167 -3.17 1.52 -10.27
C PRO A 167 -2.42 0.87 -11.45
N LYS A 168 -1.96 1.72 -12.37
CA LYS A 168 -1.01 1.33 -13.43
C LYS A 168 0.37 1.86 -13.08
N ALA A 169 1.37 0.98 -13.11
CA ALA A 169 2.76 1.35 -12.93
C ALA A 169 3.44 1.64 -14.27
N SER A 170 4.28 2.68 -14.33
CA SER A 170 5.17 2.96 -15.45
C SER A 170 6.53 3.41 -14.94
N ARG A 171 7.54 3.39 -15.81
CA ARG A 171 8.83 3.99 -15.49
C ARG A 171 8.74 5.51 -15.54
N ASN A 172 9.34 6.19 -14.57
CA ASN A 172 9.58 7.62 -14.61
C ASN A 172 10.78 7.93 -15.53
N GLU A 173 11.14 9.21 -15.64
CA GLU A 173 12.27 9.69 -16.44
C GLU A 173 13.62 9.10 -16.00
N GLU A 174 13.74 8.73 -14.72
CA GLU A 174 14.92 8.11 -14.12
C GLU A 174 14.95 6.57 -14.27
N GLY A 175 13.92 5.99 -14.90
CA GLY A 175 13.80 4.55 -15.11
C GLY A 175 13.25 3.75 -13.92
N ALA A 176 12.93 4.40 -12.80
CA ALA A 176 12.31 3.81 -11.62
C ALA A 176 10.80 3.57 -11.84
N TRP A 177 10.28 2.49 -11.26
CA TRP A 177 8.84 2.18 -11.35
C TRP A 177 8.03 3.02 -10.38
N VAL A 178 6.99 3.67 -10.90
CA VAL A 178 6.05 4.48 -10.12
C VAL A 178 4.61 4.20 -10.55
N CYS A 179 3.66 4.32 -9.62
CA CYS A 179 2.23 4.34 -9.95
C CYS A 179 1.89 5.64 -10.70
N SER A 180 1.60 5.55 -12.00
CA SER A 180 1.37 6.73 -12.85
C SER A 180 -0.10 7.06 -13.09
N ARG A 181 -1.00 6.08 -12.98
CA ARG A 181 -2.45 6.27 -13.13
C ARG A 181 -3.22 5.41 -12.14
N GLY A 182 -4.47 5.80 -11.91
CA GLY A 182 -5.41 5.08 -11.06
C GLY A 182 -5.78 5.88 -9.81
N PRO A 183 -6.85 5.47 -9.11
CA PRO A 183 -7.33 6.17 -7.94
C PRO A 183 -6.30 6.14 -6.80
N HIS A 184 -6.30 7.17 -5.97
CA HIS A 184 -5.57 7.20 -4.71
C HIS A 184 -6.37 6.44 -3.67
N ASN A 185 -6.21 5.12 -3.64
CA ASN A 185 -6.90 4.20 -2.75
C ASN A 185 -5.89 3.33 -1.98
N ILE A 186 -6.36 2.46 -1.09
CA ILE A 186 -5.54 1.53 -0.29
C ILE A 186 -4.62 0.71 -1.20
N ILE A 187 -5.16 0.17 -2.30
CA ILE A 187 -4.39 -0.63 -3.25
C ILE A 187 -3.21 0.17 -3.78
N ARG A 188 -3.45 1.41 -4.21
CA ARG A 188 -2.40 2.30 -4.71
C ARG A 188 -1.39 2.64 -3.63
N THR A 189 -1.80 2.91 -2.40
CA THR A 189 -0.89 3.16 -1.28
C THR A 189 0.06 1.98 -1.07
N VAL A 190 -0.47 0.75 -1.04
CA VAL A 190 0.35 -0.47 -0.93
C VAL A 190 1.27 -0.63 -2.15
N CYS A 191 0.78 -0.36 -3.36
CA CYS A 191 1.57 -0.42 -4.58
C CYS A 191 2.72 0.58 -4.58
N GLU A 192 2.47 1.83 -4.20
CA GLU A 192 3.50 2.88 -4.11
C GLU A 192 4.57 2.51 -3.10
N PHE A 193 4.16 2.01 -1.92
CA PHE A 193 5.08 1.50 -0.92
C PHE A 193 5.95 0.34 -1.45
N ALA A 194 5.32 -0.68 -2.03
CA ALA A 194 6.03 -1.85 -2.54
C ALA A 194 6.99 -1.53 -3.72
N LEU A 195 6.65 -0.56 -4.55
CA LEU A 195 7.51 -0.09 -5.64
C LEU A 195 8.69 0.75 -5.14
N GLU A 196 8.51 1.54 -4.08
CA GLU A 196 9.58 2.33 -3.48
C GLU A 196 10.62 1.40 -2.82
N GLU A 197 10.15 0.38 -2.09
CA GLU A 197 11.03 -0.53 -1.35
C GLU A 197 11.69 -1.58 -2.26
N GLN A 198 11.09 -1.88 -3.42
CA GLN A 198 11.49 -2.65 -4.62
C GLN A 198 12.21 -4.02 -4.44
N HIS A 199 13.05 -4.18 -3.42
CA HIS A 199 13.81 -5.37 -3.02
C HIS A 199 13.97 -5.56 -1.50
N GLY A 200 13.48 -4.63 -0.66
CA GLY A 200 13.63 -4.70 0.80
C GLY A 200 12.55 -5.53 1.51
N CYS A 201 11.33 -5.55 0.99
CA CYS A 201 10.21 -6.31 1.55
C CYS A 201 9.14 -6.63 0.50
N ASP A 202 8.52 -7.80 0.61
CA ASP A 202 7.34 -8.21 -0.17
C ASP A 202 6.06 -7.84 0.58
N VAL A 203 5.12 -7.21 -0.13
CA VAL A 203 3.80 -6.88 0.43
C VAL A 203 2.70 -7.64 -0.31
N TYR A 204 1.79 -8.24 0.44
CA TYR A 204 0.61 -8.97 -0.05
C TYR A 204 -0.65 -8.24 0.37
N LEU A 205 -1.60 -8.09 -0.53
CA LEU A 205 -2.86 -7.38 -0.28
C LEU A 205 -4.04 -8.19 -0.82
N GLY A 206 -5.04 -8.41 0.02
CA GLY A 206 -6.28 -9.10 -0.38
C GLY A 206 -7.32 -9.18 0.73
N SER A 207 -8.32 -10.02 0.50
CA SER A 207 -9.32 -10.35 1.51
C SER A 207 -8.72 -11.21 2.64
N PRO A 208 -9.37 -11.29 3.83
CA PRO A 208 -8.92 -12.18 4.91
C PRO A 208 -8.73 -13.64 4.46
N ALA A 209 -9.60 -14.14 3.59
CA ALA A 209 -9.50 -15.50 3.05
C ALA A 209 -8.29 -15.69 2.13
N GLU A 210 -7.98 -14.71 1.28
CA GLU A 210 -6.82 -14.77 0.38
C GLU A 210 -5.50 -14.63 1.15
N ILE A 211 -5.47 -13.78 2.18
CA ILE A 211 -4.29 -13.64 3.05
C ILE A 211 -4.08 -14.91 3.87
N ALA A 212 -5.12 -15.48 4.46
CA ALA A 212 -5.04 -16.77 5.14
C ALA A 212 -4.53 -17.89 4.22
N ALA A 213 -5.03 -17.96 2.98
CA ALA A 213 -4.55 -18.94 1.99
C ALA A 213 -3.07 -18.74 1.64
N THR A 214 -2.63 -17.48 1.55
CA THR A 214 -1.24 -17.13 1.24
C THR A 214 -0.30 -17.52 2.39
N LEU A 215 -0.68 -17.20 3.62
CA LEU A 215 0.07 -17.56 4.82
C LEU A 215 0.16 -19.08 4.99
N TYR A 216 -0.96 -19.80 4.80
CA TYR A 216 -0.99 -21.26 4.87
C TYR A 216 -0.07 -21.93 3.84
N ASP A 217 -0.13 -21.49 2.57
CA ASP A 217 0.71 -22.02 1.48
C ASP A 217 2.21 -21.76 1.73
N GLN A 218 2.55 -20.56 2.21
CA GLN A 218 3.93 -20.20 2.53
C GLN A 218 4.45 -20.96 3.75
N ALA A 219 3.64 -21.08 4.80
CA ALA A 219 4.00 -21.80 6.03
C ALA A 219 4.19 -23.30 5.79
N THR A 220 3.30 -23.93 5.01
CA THR A 220 3.44 -25.35 4.65
C THR A 220 4.64 -25.61 3.76
N SER A 221 5.11 -24.61 3.01
CA SER A 221 6.35 -24.70 2.22
C SER A 221 7.61 -24.46 3.04
N SER A 222 7.54 -23.71 4.15
CA SER A 222 8.70 -23.33 4.98
C SER A 222 8.91 -24.24 6.20
N LEU A 223 7.83 -24.77 6.77
CA LEU A 223 7.86 -25.63 7.94
C LEU A 223 8.25 -27.05 7.53
N ASP A 224 9.45 -27.46 7.93
CA ASP A 224 9.88 -28.85 7.81
C ASP A 224 9.12 -29.74 8.79
N ALA A 225 8.81 -30.98 8.40
CA ALA A 225 8.10 -31.96 9.23
C ALA A 225 8.83 -32.22 10.57
N SER A 226 10.16 -32.06 10.57
CA SER A 226 10.98 -32.15 11.78
C SER A 226 10.67 -31.04 12.79
N LYS A 227 10.41 -29.80 12.33
CA LYS A 227 10.07 -28.67 13.22
C LYS A 227 8.69 -28.83 13.83
N MET A 228 7.73 -29.37 13.08
CA MET A 228 6.36 -29.60 13.58
C MET A 228 6.28 -30.62 14.72
N LEU A 229 7.20 -31.58 14.78
CA LEU A 229 7.20 -32.63 15.82
C LEU A 229 7.59 -32.13 17.22
N PHE A 230 8.17 -30.93 17.33
CA PHE A 230 8.68 -30.36 18.59
C PHE A 230 7.94 -29.10 19.02
N ILE A 231 6.83 -28.75 18.37
CA ILE A 231 6.04 -27.57 18.72
C ILE A 231 4.90 -28.01 19.64
N ASP A 232 5.00 -27.63 20.91
CA ASP A 232 3.97 -27.88 21.91
C ASP A 232 2.85 -26.82 21.86
N ASP A 233 3.18 -25.60 21.43
CA ASP A 233 2.26 -24.46 21.29
C ASP A 233 2.52 -23.69 19.99
N GLU A 234 1.48 -23.47 19.18
CA GLU A 234 1.59 -22.68 17.96
C GLU A 234 2.00 -21.22 18.21
N ALA A 235 1.86 -20.72 19.45
CA ALA A 235 2.28 -19.37 19.82
C ALA A 235 3.80 -19.18 19.74
N GLU A 236 4.59 -20.25 19.82
CA GLU A 236 6.05 -20.21 19.68
C GLU A 236 6.52 -19.97 18.25
N LEU A 237 5.65 -20.21 17.27
CA LEU A 237 5.95 -19.94 15.87
C LEU A 237 5.82 -18.46 15.52
N PRO A 238 6.59 -17.99 14.51
CA PRO A 238 6.36 -16.71 13.88
C PRO A 238 4.89 -16.56 13.48
N VAL A 239 4.32 -15.37 13.73
CA VAL A 239 2.88 -15.09 13.54
C VAL A 239 2.41 -15.47 12.13
N CYS A 240 3.23 -15.21 11.11
CA CYS A 240 2.93 -15.52 9.71
C CYS A 240 3.01 -17.02 9.36
N GLU A 241 3.63 -17.85 10.21
CA GLU A 241 3.84 -19.28 9.97
C GLU A 241 2.83 -20.17 10.71
N ARG A 242 2.10 -19.63 11.70
CA ARG A 242 1.23 -20.43 12.60
C ARG A 242 0.19 -21.26 11.88
N LEU A 243 -0.38 -20.76 10.78
CA LEU A 243 -1.40 -21.49 10.02
C LEU A 243 -0.89 -22.81 9.43
N GLY A 244 0.42 -22.97 9.23
CA GLY A 244 0.99 -24.22 8.73
C GLY A 244 0.83 -25.40 9.69
N CYS A 245 0.60 -25.15 10.99
CA CYS A 245 0.36 -26.19 11.99
C CYS A 245 -1.08 -26.72 12.02
N ALA A 246 -2.00 -26.14 11.24
CA ALA A 246 -3.38 -26.58 11.25
C ALA A 246 -3.53 -28.01 10.70
N ALA A 247 -4.03 -28.94 11.52
CA ALA A 247 -4.27 -30.32 11.09
C ALA A 247 -5.59 -30.47 10.30
N ASP A 248 -6.59 -29.65 10.62
CA ASP A 248 -7.90 -29.66 9.98
C ASP A 248 -8.52 -28.25 9.89
N ALA A 249 -9.78 -28.18 9.44
CA ALA A 249 -10.48 -26.91 9.27
C ALA A 249 -10.78 -26.21 10.61
N ALA A 250 -11.03 -26.96 11.68
CA ALA A 250 -11.30 -26.39 13.00
C ALA A 250 -10.03 -25.77 13.58
N ASP A 251 -8.89 -26.46 13.45
CA ASP A 251 -7.58 -25.93 13.82
C ASP A 251 -7.22 -24.68 13.00
N LEU A 252 -7.42 -24.73 11.68
CA LEU A 252 -7.13 -23.59 10.82
C LEU A 252 -7.94 -22.36 11.25
N MET A 253 -9.24 -22.53 11.54
CA MET A 253 -10.10 -21.45 12.03
C MET A 253 -9.64 -20.90 13.38
N ARG A 254 -9.27 -21.79 14.32
CA ARG A 254 -8.82 -21.43 15.66
C ARG A 254 -7.53 -20.61 15.61
N ILE A 255 -6.54 -21.10 14.86
CA ILE A 255 -5.24 -20.44 14.69
C ILE A 255 -5.41 -19.12 13.91
N ALA A 256 -6.23 -19.11 12.85
CA ALA A 256 -6.53 -17.89 12.10
C ALA A 256 -7.14 -16.81 13.00
N ARG A 257 -8.10 -17.18 13.87
CA ARG A 257 -8.69 -16.25 14.84
C ARG A 257 -7.63 -15.71 15.81
N ALA A 258 -6.72 -16.55 16.28
CA ALA A 258 -5.65 -16.14 17.18
C ALA A 258 -4.69 -15.11 16.56
N ILE A 259 -4.57 -15.05 15.24
CA ILE A 259 -3.81 -14.02 14.50
C ILE A 259 -4.71 -12.94 13.87
N GLY A 260 -6.00 -12.92 14.17
CA GLY A 260 -6.94 -11.87 13.76
C GLY A 260 -7.66 -12.08 12.44
N LEU A 261 -7.52 -13.25 11.81
CA LEU A 261 -8.19 -13.64 10.57
C LEU A 261 -9.47 -14.43 10.89
N GLU A 262 -10.61 -13.80 10.67
CA GLU A 262 -11.91 -14.47 10.81
C GLU A 262 -12.37 -15.10 9.48
N MET A 263 -12.91 -16.31 9.56
CA MET A 263 -13.45 -17.01 8.41
C MET A 263 -14.48 -18.08 8.80
N SER A 264 -15.31 -18.46 7.84
CA SER A 264 -16.22 -19.60 7.98
C SER A 264 -15.49 -20.94 7.81
N GLU A 265 -16.07 -22.02 8.34
CA GLU A 265 -15.59 -23.39 8.13
C GLU A 265 -15.52 -23.78 6.65
N ARG A 266 -16.51 -23.33 5.86
CA ARG A 266 -16.48 -23.49 4.40
C ARG A 266 -15.23 -22.83 3.80
N THR A 267 -14.88 -21.62 4.24
CA THR A 267 -13.67 -20.93 3.77
C THR A 267 -12.42 -21.70 4.17
N ALA A 268 -12.35 -22.19 5.41
CA ALA A 268 -11.22 -23.00 5.89
C ALA A 268 -10.99 -24.26 5.04
N HIS A 269 -12.05 -25.02 4.74
CA HIS A 269 -11.96 -26.17 3.83
C HIS A 269 -11.49 -25.77 2.42
N ARG A 270 -11.94 -24.62 1.90
CA ARG A 270 -11.50 -24.12 0.59
C ARG A 270 -10.01 -23.74 0.57
N ILE A 271 -9.47 -23.28 1.70
CA ILE A 271 -8.03 -23.02 1.86
C ILE A 271 -7.26 -24.35 1.88
N LEU A 272 -7.64 -25.28 2.76
CA LEU A 272 -6.96 -26.58 2.91
C LEU A 272 -6.97 -27.40 1.61
N SER A 273 -8.05 -27.30 0.85
CA SER A 273 -8.20 -27.96 -0.47
C SER A 273 -7.54 -27.22 -1.63
N GLY A 274 -6.91 -26.06 -1.41
CA GLY A 274 -6.26 -25.25 -2.44
C GLY A 274 -7.22 -24.56 -3.43
N GLN A 275 -8.52 -24.47 -3.11
CA GLN A 275 -9.50 -23.77 -3.94
C GLN A 275 -9.34 -22.24 -3.89
N ILE A 276 -8.85 -21.69 -2.77
CA ILE A 276 -8.47 -20.29 -2.67
C ILE A 276 -7.00 -20.19 -3.03
N LYS A 277 -6.69 -19.49 -4.13
CA LYS A 277 -5.32 -19.38 -4.62
C LYS A 277 -4.52 -18.39 -3.76
N PRO A 278 -3.30 -18.77 -3.34
CA PRO A 278 -2.36 -17.84 -2.73
C PRO A 278 -2.12 -16.60 -3.58
N LEU A 279 -1.96 -15.47 -2.93
CA LEU A 279 -1.66 -14.19 -3.56
C LEU A 279 -0.20 -14.16 -4.01
N ARG A 280 0.06 -13.33 -5.03
CA ARG A 280 1.42 -12.92 -5.37
C ARG A 280 1.72 -11.60 -4.67
N SER A 281 3.00 -11.32 -4.43
CA SER A 281 3.38 -9.99 -3.95
C SER A 281 2.89 -8.92 -4.90
N VAL A 282 2.54 -7.76 -4.35
CA VAL A 282 1.98 -6.62 -5.07
C VAL A 282 2.93 -6.19 -6.20
N THR A 283 4.23 -6.16 -5.93
CA THR A 283 5.27 -5.89 -6.94
C THR A 283 5.22 -6.92 -8.07
N SER A 284 5.19 -8.22 -7.75
CA SER A 284 5.08 -9.29 -8.74
C SER A 284 3.82 -9.18 -9.59
N ARG A 285 2.69 -8.78 -8.99
CA ARG A 285 1.41 -8.56 -9.69
C ARG A 285 1.50 -7.38 -10.64
N LEU A 286 2.00 -6.23 -10.20
CA LEU A 286 2.17 -5.04 -11.03
C LEU A 286 3.11 -5.29 -12.21
N LEU A 287 4.24 -5.95 -11.96
CA LEU A 287 5.22 -6.29 -13.01
C LEU A 287 4.69 -7.37 -13.97
N ARG A 288 3.77 -8.24 -13.54
CA ARG A 288 3.16 -9.29 -14.38
C ARG A 288 1.92 -8.84 -15.15
N MET A 289 1.20 -7.80 -14.73
CA MET A 289 0.20 -7.14 -15.60
C MET A 289 0.78 -6.73 -16.97
N ARG A 290 2.12 -6.72 -17.09
CA ARG A 290 2.90 -6.60 -18.32
C ARG A 290 3.06 -7.90 -19.14
N SER A 291 3.17 -9.06 -18.48
CA SER A 291 3.45 -10.36 -19.13
C SER A 291 2.20 -11.04 -19.68
N GLU A 292 1.01 -10.58 -19.30
CA GLU A 292 -0.12 -10.68 -20.20
C GLU A 292 0.18 -9.77 -21.40
N ARG A 293 1.05 -10.24 -22.30
CA ARG A 293 0.82 -10.02 -23.72
C ARG A 293 -0.66 -10.26 -23.87
N LYS A 294 -1.43 -9.27 -24.34
CA LYS A 294 -2.78 -9.50 -24.86
C LYS A 294 -2.70 -10.84 -25.58
N ALA A 295 -3.37 -11.86 -25.05
CA ALA A 295 -3.59 -13.06 -25.85
C ALA A 295 -4.10 -12.51 -27.19
N PRO A 296 -3.49 -12.86 -28.33
CA PRO A 296 -4.02 -12.40 -29.61
C PRO A 296 -5.51 -12.71 -29.55
N ALA A 297 -6.34 -11.66 -29.64
CA ALA A 297 -7.78 -11.81 -29.53
C ALA A 297 -8.18 -12.97 -30.46
N PRO A 298 -9.06 -13.90 -30.02
CA PRO A 298 -9.44 -15.03 -30.83
C PRO A 298 -9.77 -14.51 -32.22
N ILE A 299 -9.04 -15.02 -33.22
CA ILE A 299 -9.12 -14.54 -34.59
C ILE A 299 -10.53 -14.86 -35.05
N ASP A 300 -11.38 -13.84 -35.03
CA ASP A 300 -12.71 -13.89 -35.62
C ASP A 300 -12.54 -13.90 -37.14
N LEU A 301 -12.55 -15.10 -37.71
CA LEU A 301 -12.41 -15.37 -39.15
C LEU A 301 -13.60 -14.82 -39.97
N SER A 302 -14.63 -14.28 -39.32
CA SER A 302 -15.84 -13.74 -39.97
C SER A 302 -15.79 -12.23 -40.22
N ARG A 303 -14.78 -11.50 -39.73
CA ARG A 303 -14.67 -10.04 -39.92
C ARG A 303 -13.89 -9.70 -41.20
N ASP A 304 -14.60 -9.17 -42.20
CA ASP A 304 -14.04 -8.60 -43.44
C ASP A 304 -12.94 -7.56 -43.10
N ARG A 305 -11.71 -7.86 -43.53
CA ARG A 305 -10.45 -7.15 -43.20
C ARG A 305 -10.12 -6.00 -44.15
N ARG A 306 -11.07 -5.51 -44.92
CA ARG A 306 -10.86 -4.31 -45.75
C ARG A 306 -11.14 -3.06 -44.92
N GLY A 307 -10.14 -2.60 -44.17
CA GLY A 307 -10.18 -1.25 -43.61
C GLY A 307 -10.15 -0.22 -44.73
N LEU A 308 -10.92 0.86 -44.60
CA LEU A 308 -10.90 1.98 -45.54
C LEU A 308 -9.47 2.54 -45.61
N LYS A 309 -8.83 2.37 -46.77
CA LYS A 309 -7.51 2.94 -47.07
C LYS A 309 -7.71 3.97 -48.18
N ILE A 310 -7.31 5.20 -47.90
CA ILE A 310 -7.29 6.31 -48.85
C ILE A 310 -5.81 6.52 -49.21
N ALA A 311 -5.51 6.78 -50.48
CA ALA A 311 -4.13 7.05 -50.89
C ALA A 311 -3.64 8.36 -50.26
N GLN A 312 -2.33 8.48 -50.05
CA GLN A 312 -1.76 9.70 -49.46
C GLN A 312 -2.02 10.92 -50.34
N ASP A 313 -1.90 10.76 -51.66
CA ASP A 313 -2.14 11.84 -52.63
C ASP A 313 -3.59 12.37 -52.55
N ASP A 314 -4.57 11.48 -52.36
CA ASP A 314 -5.97 11.85 -52.19
C ASP A 314 -6.23 12.57 -50.85
N LEU A 315 -5.51 12.18 -49.78
CA LEU A 315 -5.58 12.85 -48.48
C LEU A 315 -4.98 14.26 -48.54
N ASP A 316 -3.89 14.42 -49.28
CA ASP A 316 -3.23 15.71 -49.46
C ASP A 316 -4.09 16.65 -50.31
N GLU A 317 -4.74 16.15 -51.37
CA GLU A 317 -5.73 16.92 -52.13
C GLU A 317 -6.95 17.30 -51.29
N PHE A 318 -7.47 16.35 -50.50
CA PHE A 318 -8.59 16.60 -49.60
C PHE A 318 -8.24 17.65 -48.53
N SER A 319 -7.02 17.63 -47.98
CA SER A 319 -6.54 18.65 -47.04
C SER A 319 -6.56 20.05 -47.66
N ARG A 320 -6.05 20.21 -48.88
CA ARG A 320 -6.03 21.51 -49.59
C ARG A 320 -7.42 22.06 -49.88
N VAL A 321 -8.38 21.19 -50.22
CA VAL A 321 -9.78 21.60 -50.42
C VAL A 321 -10.38 22.11 -49.11
N LEU A 322 -10.12 21.41 -48.01
CA LEU A 322 -10.61 21.80 -46.68
C LEU A 322 -9.98 23.10 -46.16
N GLU A 323 -8.71 23.35 -46.46
CA GLU A 323 -8.06 24.64 -46.15
C GLU A 323 -8.73 25.81 -46.86
N ARG A 324 -8.97 25.67 -48.18
CA ARG A 324 -9.64 26.70 -48.97
C ARG A 324 -11.07 26.95 -48.49
N ASP A 325 -11.81 25.90 -48.19
CA ASP A 325 -13.19 26.04 -47.72
C ASP A 325 -13.26 26.61 -46.28
N PHE A 326 -12.20 26.43 -45.48
CA PHE A 326 -12.07 27.03 -44.15
C PHE A 326 -11.87 28.57 -44.20
N GLU A 327 -11.33 29.12 -45.29
CA GLU A 327 -11.13 30.58 -45.44
C GLU A 327 -12.43 31.39 -45.27
N GLY A 328 -13.57 30.84 -45.69
CA GLY A 328 -14.87 31.49 -45.55
C GLY A 328 -15.32 31.66 -44.09
N ILE A 329 -14.94 30.74 -43.20
CA ILE A 329 -15.19 30.84 -41.75
C ILE A 329 -14.10 31.69 -41.10
N ALA A 330 -12.85 31.51 -41.51
CA ALA A 330 -11.69 32.28 -41.05
C ALA A 330 -11.91 33.79 -41.18
N ALA A 331 -12.39 34.26 -42.33
CA ALA A 331 -12.67 35.67 -42.59
C ALA A 331 -13.83 36.24 -41.75
N ARG A 332 -14.84 35.42 -41.43
CA ARG A 332 -16.02 35.85 -40.67
C ARG A 332 -15.80 35.90 -39.15
N TYR A 333 -14.86 35.11 -38.65
CA TYR A 333 -14.61 34.95 -37.22
C TYR A 333 -13.16 35.32 -36.81
N TYR A 334 -12.40 35.94 -37.71
CA TYR A 334 -11.00 36.36 -37.50
C TYR A 334 -10.11 35.20 -37.00
N LEU A 335 -10.25 34.04 -37.62
CA LEU A 335 -9.47 32.84 -37.28
C LEU A 335 -8.37 32.62 -38.30
N SER A 336 -7.23 32.08 -37.88
CA SER A 336 -6.17 31.58 -38.75
C SER A 336 -5.87 30.13 -38.42
N LEU A 337 -5.41 29.36 -39.42
CA LEU A 337 -4.94 28.00 -39.19
C LEU A 337 -3.51 28.04 -38.66
N SER A 338 -3.25 27.32 -37.57
CA SER A 338 -1.91 27.18 -36.98
C SER A 338 -1.02 26.20 -37.76
N ARG A 339 -1.65 25.28 -38.49
CA ARG A 339 -1.04 24.24 -39.34
C ARG A 339 -2.11 23.63 -40.24
N GLU A 340 -1.66 22.86 -41.22
CA GLU A 340 -2.52 22.10 -42.14
C GLU A 340 -3.50 21.17 -41.38
N PRO A 341 -4.75 20.99 -41.87
CA PRO A 341 -5.75 20.14 -41.24
C PRO A 341 -5.27 18.70 -41.06
N ARG A 342 -5.42 18.17 -39.85
CA ARG A 342 -5.03 16.80 -39.55
C ARG A 342 -6.15 15.84 -39.89
N ILE A 343 -5.96 15.01 -40.91
CA ILE A 343 -6.92 14.01 -41.35
C ILE A 343 -6.53 12.63 -40.80
N ARG A 344 -7.44 11.98 -40.08
CA ARG A 344 -7.28 10.61 -39.56
C ARG A 344 -8.37 9.71 -40.12
N VAL A 345 -7.97 8.70 -40.90
CA VAL A 345 -8.88 7.68 -41.42
C VAL A 345 -8.92 6.50 -40.44
N SER A 346 -10.10 6.24 -39.89
CA SER A 346 -10.41 5.04 -39.11
C SER A 346 -11.21 4.06 -39.96
N ARG A 347 -11.49 2.86 -39.45
CA ARG A 347 -12.19 1.80 -40.21
C ARG A 347 -13.52 2.28 -40.80
N ASP A 348 -14.29 3.03 -40.02
CA ASP A 348 -15.67 3.43 -40.36
C ASP A 348 -15.87 4.97 -40.29
N SER A 349 -14.80 5.76 -40.19
CA SER A 349 -14.90 7.22 -40.05
C SER A 349 -13.65 7.96 -40.50
N ILE A 350 -13.81 9.13 -41.10
CA ILE A 350 -12.73 10.09 -41.36
C ILE A 350 -12.91 11.24 -40.36
N THR A 351 -11.88 11.50 -39.55
CA THR A 351 -11.87 12.62 -38.59
C THR A 351 -10.90 13.68 -39.06
N VAL A 352 -11.38 14.91 -39.25
CA VAL A 352 -10.56 16.08 -39.58
C VAL A 352 -10.47 16.98 -38.37
N THR A 353 -9.26 17.43 -38.03
CA THR A 353 -9.02 18.38 -36.94
C THR A 353 -8.34 19.64 -37.48
N PHE A 354 -8.96 20.80 -37.25
CA PHE A 354 -8.40 22.12 -37.57
C PHE A 354 -7.82 22.73 -36.30
N ASP A 355 -6.53 23.01 -36.29
CA ASP A 355 -5.87 23.71 -35.20
C ASP A 355 -5.91 25.22 -35.48
N ILE A 356 -6.72 25.96 -34.74
CA ILE A 356 -6.99 27.39 -34.98
C ILE A 356 -6.23 28.29 -34.01
N GLN A 357 -5.81 29.45 -34.50
CA GLN A 357 -5.39 30.62 -33.73
C GLN A 357 -6.43 31.73 -33.92
N LYS A 358 -6.67 32.50 -32.86
CA LYS A 358 -7.45 33.74 -32.97
C LYS A 358 -6.49 34.86 -33.32
N GLY A 359 -6.77 35.60 -34.39
CA GLY A 359 -6.08 36.87 -34.62
C GLY A 359 -6.42 37.85 -33.49
N GLU A 360 -5.51 38.76 -33.17
CA GLU A 360 -5.84 39.96 -32.38
C GLU A 360 -6.83 40.86 -33.14
#